data_AF-C7Q477-F1
#
_entry.id   AF-C7Q477-F1
#
_cell.length_a   1.000
_cell.length_b   1.000
_cell.length_c   1.000
_cell.angle_alpha   90.00
_cell.angle_beta   90.00
_cell.angle_gamma   90.00
#
_symmetry.space_group_name_H-M   'P 1'
#
loop_
_entity.id
_entity.type
_entity.pdbx_description
1 polymer ?
#
loop_
_entity_poly.entity_id
_entity_poly.type
_entity_poly.pdbx_seq_one_letter_code
_entity_poly.pdbx_strand_id
1 'polypeptide(L)'
;MADVSRLPGPNADFWDWQLRGSCRGTDSDLFFHPEGERGQARTSREEAAKEVCLHCPVCKPCREHALRVHEPYGVWGGMTEEERDESYAREKSAARAAKLAALAAAKNTKPARKPSTKVPVKLQAKPNGAPATAPSNGMTMTRPANAVSAGVRAKAKSKP
;
A
#
# COMPACT_ATOMS: atom_id res chain seq x y z
N MET A 1 30.85 9.69 -20.04
CA MET A 1 30.38 9.03 -18.80
C MET A 1 28.90 9.31 -18.69
N ALA A 2 28.06 8.29 -18.49
CA ALA A 2 26.61 8.49 -18.35
C ALA A 2 26.34 9.28 -17.07
N ASP A 3 25.55 10.36 -17.18
CA ASP A 3 25.14 11.19 -16.05
C ASP A 3 24.10 10.44 -15.20
N VAL A 4 24.58 9.81 -14.13
CA VAL A 4 23.79 8.97 -13.20
C VAL A 4 22.83 9.81 -12.34
N SER A 5 23.01 11.14 -12.29
CA SER A 5 22.23 12.05 -11.45
C SER A 5 20.75 12.17 -11.84
N ARG A 6 20.38 11.74 -13.05
CA ARG A 6 18.99 11.73 -13.56
C ARG A 6 18.27 10.40 -13.37
N LEU A 7 18.98 9.37 -12.92
CA LEU A 7 18.33 8.09 -12.68
C LEU A 7 17.46 8.20 -11.43
N PRO A 8 16.28 7.56 -11.43
CA PRO A 8 15.50 7.44 -10.21
C PRO A 8 16.38 6.82 -9.12
N GLY A 9 16.26 7.35 -7.90
CA GLY A 9 17.02 6.86 -6.75
C GLY A 9 16.91 5.34 -6.59
N PRO A 10 17.91 4.68 -5.99
CA PRO A 10 17.91 3.24 -5.84
C PRO A 10 16.64 2.77 -5.14
N ASN A 11 15.85 1.92 -5.80
CA ASN A 11 14.67 1.31 -5.18
C ASN A 11 15.00 0.41 -3.97
N ALA A 12 16.29 0.21 -3.67
CA ALA A 12 16.77 -0.58 -2.54
C ALA A 12 16.36 0.03 -1.18
N ASP A 13 16.30 1.36 -1.08
CA ASP A 13 15.95 2.05 0.19
C ASP A 13 14.55 1.67 0.70
N PHE A 14 13.63 1.30 -0.21
CA PHE A 14 12.27 0.85 0.15
C PHE A 14 12.24 -0.53 0.82
N TRP A 15 13.29 -1.33 0.64
CA TRP A 15 13.38 -2.71 1.11
C TRP A 15 14.42 -2.90 2.22
N ASP A 16 15.24 -1.89 2.50
CA ASP A 16 16.29 -1.90 3.53
C ASP A 16 15.79 -2.28 4.93
N TRP A 17 14.55 -1.94 5.26
CA TRP A 17 13.96 -2.34 6.54
C TRP A 17 13.86 -3.87 6.68
N GLN A 18 13.69 -4.61 5.58
CA GLN A 18 13.63 -6.08 5.62
C GLN A 18 14.95 -6.67 6.11
N LEU A 19 16.09 -6.03 5.82
CA LEU A 19 17.41 -6.49 6.23
C LEU A 19 17.60 -6.46 7.75
N ARG A 20 16.81 -5.63 8.46
CA ARG A 20 16.84 -5.50 9.92
C ARG A 20 15.84 -6.45 10.62
N GLY A 21 15.17 -7.33 9.88
CA GLY A 21 14.22 -8.28 10.43
C GLY A 21 14.88 -9.38 11.26
N SER A 22 14.47 -9.54 12.51
CA SER A 22 14.94 -10.62 13.39
C SER A 22 14.62 -12.03 12.84
N CYS A 23 13.61 -12.13 11.98
CA CYS A 23 13.21 -13.38 11.32
C CYS A 23 14.24 -13.95 10.34
N ARG A 24 15.24 -13.16 9.89
CA ARG A 24 16.23 -13.60 8.89
C ARG A 24 17.22 -14.65 9.42
N GLY A 25 17.34 -14.79 10.74
CA GLY A 25 18.22 -15.77 11.39
C GLY A 25 17.48 -17.01 11.91
N THR A 26 16.17 -17.10 11.67
CA THR A 26 15.29 -18.17 12.15
C THR A 26 14.75 -18.99 10.98
N ASP A 27 14.24 -20.18 11.26
CA ASP A 27 13.63 -21.04 10.24
C ASP A 27 12.43 -20.35 9.58
N SER A 28 12.34 -20.40 8.25
CA SER A 28 11.22 -19.88 7.47
C SER A 28 9.93 -20.65 7.75
N ASP A 29 10.02 -21.94 8.07
CA ASP A 29 8.88 -22.82 8.33
C ASP A 29 8.14 -22.43 9.63
N LEU A 30 8.79 -21.63 10.48
CA LEU A 30 8.16 -21.03 11.65
C LEU A 30 7.12 -19.96 11.25
N PHE A 31 7.40 -19.19 10.20
CA PHE A 31 6.54 -18.08 9.77
C PHE A 31 5.53 -18.51 8.73
N PHE A 32 5.87 -19.50 7.90
CA PHE A 32 5.03 -19.97 6.80
C PHE A 32 4.68 -21.44 7.03
N HIS A 33 3.39 -21.75 7.05
CA HIS A 33 2.93 -23.10 7.31
C HIS A 33 3.35 -24.08 6.20
N PRO A 34 3.78 -25.31 6.52
CA PRO A 34 3.79 -26.40 5.57
C PRO A 34 2.36 -26.79 5.17
N GLU A 35 2.22 -27.32 3.97
CA GLU A 35 0.92 -27.71 3.41
C GLU A 35 0.28 -28.83 4.25
N GLY A 36 -0.91 -28.57 4.80
CA GLY A 36 -1.69 -29.53 5.60
C GLY A 36 -1.61 -29.39 7.12
N GLU A 37 -0.84 -28.42 7.65
CA GLU A 37 -0.79 -28.18 9.09
C GLU A 37 -2.07 -27.52 9.61
N ARG A 38 -2.69 -28.10 10.65
CA ARG A 38 -3.95 -27.63 11.23
C ARG A 38 -4.00 -27.84 12.75
N GLY A 39 -4.94 -27.17 13.40
CA GLY A 39 -5.21 -27.33 14.83
C GLY A 39 -4.07 -26.79 15.70
N GLN A 40 -3.75 -27.50 16.77
CA GLN A 40 -2.80 -27.03 17.80
C GLN A 40 -1.38 -26.78 17.25
N ALA A 41 -0.94 -27.58 16.28
CA ALA A 41 0.37 -27.40 15.65
C ALA A 41 0.49 -26.02 14.99
N ARG A 42 -0.56 -25.61 14.24
CA ARG A 42 -0.65 -24.27 13.63
C ARG A 42 -0.59 -23.18 14.69
N THR A 43 -1.41 -23.28 15.74
CA THR A 43 -1.48 -22.26 16.79
C THR A 43 -0.14 -22.12 17.51
N SER A 44 0.51 -23.23 17.87
CA SER A 44 1.82 -23.21 18.54
C SER A 44 2.91 -22.59 17.67
N ARG A 45 2.93 -22.90 16.37
CA ARG A 45 3.86 -22.30 15.41
C ARG A 45 3.62 -20.80 15.25
N GLU A 46 2.36 -20.38 15.15
CA GLU A 46 1.98 -18.97 15.06
C GLU A 46 2.36 -18.19 16.32
N GLU A 47 2.17 -18.77 17.51
CA GLU A 47 2.60 -18.19 18.78
C GLU A 47 4.12 -18.02 18.83
N ALA A 48 4.88 -19.05 18.46
CA ALA A 48 6.34 -18.98 18.41
C ALA A 48 6.83 -17.94 17.38
N ALA A 49 6.19 -17.83 16.21
CA ALA A 49 6.50 -16.79 15.24
C ALA A 49 6.17 -15.38 15.76
N LYS A 50 5.07 -15.23 16.50
CA LYS A 50 4.71 -13.97 17.17
C LYS A 50 5.74 -13.57 18.20
N GLU A 51 6.26 -14.49 18.99
CA GLU A 51 7.34 -14.21 19.96
C GLU A 51 8.57 -13.60 19.30
N VAL A 52 8.98 -14.13 18.13
CA VAL A 52 10.08 -13.54 17.36
C VAL A 52 9.72 -12.12 16.87
N CYS A 53 8.48 -11.93 16.39
CA CYS A 53 8.01 -10.64 15.91
C CYS A 53 7.94 -9.56 17.00
N LEU A 54 7.66 -9.93 18.26
CA LEU A 54 7.57 -8.99 19.38
C LEU A 54 8.89 -8.25 19.65
N HIS A 55 10.01 -8.91 19.40
CA HIS A 55 11.36 -8.36 19.61
C HIS A 55 11.95 -7.75 18.34
N CYS A 56 11.21 -7.73 17.23
CA CYS A 56 11.70 -7.29 15.93
C CYS A 56 11.62 -5.76 15.78
N PRO A 57 12.73 -5.07 15.45
CA PRO A 57 12.74 -3.60 15.32
C PRO A 57 11.91 -3.10 14.14
N VAL A 58 11.61 -3.97 13.16
CA VAL A 58 10.86 -3.66 11.95
C VAL A 58 9.45 -4.27 11.94
N CYS A 59 8.91 -4.60 13.12
CA CYS A 59 7.58 -5.17 13.27
C CYS A 59 6.48 -4.29 12.63
N LYS A 60 6.52 -2.97 12.87
CA LYS A 60 5.56 -2.02 12.29
C LYS A 60 5.61 -1.92 10.75
N PRO A 61 6.75 -1.63 10.10
CA PRO A 61 6.80 -1.58 8.64
C PRO A 61 6.52 -2.95 7.99
N CYS A 62 6.89 -4.06 8.65
CA CYS A 62 6.54 -5.40 8.19
C CYS A 62 5.01 -5.63 8.15
N ARG A 63 4.32 -5.24 9.22
CA ARG A 63 2.85 -5.31 9.31
C ARG A 63 2.17 -4.44 8.26
N GLU A 64 2.61 -3.19 8.13
CA GLU A 64 2.06 -2.24 7.15
C GLU A 64 2.26 -2.74 5.71
N HIS A 65 3.41 -3.36 5.44
CA HIS A 65 3.68 -3.98 4.15
C HIS A 65 2.70 -5.12 3.87
N ALA A 66 2.55 -6.07 4.79
CA ALA A 66 1.67 -7.23 4.64
C ALA A 66 0.21 -6.82 4.41
N LEU A 67 -0.29 -5.83 5.15
CA LEU A 67 -1.64 -5.30 4.96
C LEU A 67 -1.81 -4.61 3.61
N ARG A 68 -0.80 -3.87 3.15
CA ARG A 68 -0.86 -3.13 1.88
C ARG A 68 -0.92 -4.07 0.68
N VAL A 69 -0.09 -5.12 0.68
CA VAL A 69 0.00 -6.05 -0.45
C VAL A 69 -0.99 -7.21 -0.35
N HIS A 70 -1.72 -7.32 0.76
CA HIS A 70 -2.60 -8.44 1.09
C HIS A 70 -1.87 -9.79 1.07
N GLU A 71 -0.81 -9.91 1.89
CA GLU A 71 -0.10 -11.18 2.00
C GLU A 71 -1.02 -12.28 2.57
N PRO A 72 -1.30 -13.35 1.80
CA PRO A 72 -2.33 -14.33 2.15
C PRO A 72 -1.87 -15.33 3.21
N TYR A 73 -0.57 -15.60 3.33
CA TYR A 73 -0.08 -16.68 4.19
C TYR A 73 0.97 -16.20 5.19
N GLY A 74 1.05 -16.92 6.31
CA GLY A 74 2.10 -16.80 7.31
C GLY A 74 1.97 -15.62 8.29
N VAL A 75 2.93 -15.52 9.21
CA VAL A 75 2.97 -14.50 10.25
C VAL A 75 3.82 -13.30 9.82
N TRP A 76 3.22 -12.11 9.84
CA TRP A 76 3.87 -10.87 9.41
C TRP A 76 3.69 -9.77 10.45
N GLY A 77 4.79 -9.18 10.92
CA GLY A 77 4.76 -8.07 11.88
C GLY A 77 3.91 -8.37 13.13
N GLY A 78 3.95 -9.63 13.59
CA GLY A 78 3.18 -10.12 14.74
C GLY A 78 1.70 -10.35 14.47
N MET A 79 1.24 -10.36 13.22
CA MET A 79 -0.13 -10.72 12.83
C MET A 79 -0.16 -12.07 12.11
N THR A 80 -1.07 -12.96 12.50
CA THR A 80 -1.38 -14.18 11.74
C THR A 80 -2.16 -13.85 10.47
N GLU A 81 -2.34 -14.87 9.62
CA GLU A 81 -3.27 -14.83 8.48
C GLU A 81 -4.68 -14.44 8.93
N GLU A 82 -5.20 -15.09 9.97
CA GLU A 82 -6.56 -14.88 10.48
C GLU A 82 -6.77 -13.45 10.99
N GLU A 83 -5.80 -12.91 11.73
CA GLU A 83 -5.85 -11.52 12.23
C GLU A 83 -5.78 -10.48 11.10
N ARG A 84 -5.08 -10.81 10.00
CA ARG A 84 -5.07 -9.97 8.79
C ARG A 84 -6.39 -10.06 8.05
N ASP A 85 -6.98 -11.25 7.92
CA ASP A 85 -8.28 -11.45 7.29
C ASP A 85 -9.39 -10.69 8.02
N GLU A 86 -9.38 -10.70 9.35
CA GLU A 86 -10.28 -9.87 10.16
C GLU A 86 -10.10 -8.38 9.88
N SER A 87 -8.85 -7.93 9.70
CA SER A 87 -8.54 -6.54 9.37
C SER A 87 -9.07 -6.17 7.98
N TYR A 88 -8.89 -7.03 6.98
CA TYR A 88 -9.43 -6.84 5.63
C TYR A 88 -10.96 -6.85 5.62
N ALA A 89 -11.59 -7.74 6.40
CA ALA A 89 -13.03 -7.81 6.54
C ALA A 89 -13.59 -6.54 7.20
N ARG A 90 -12.91 -6.01 8.22
CA ARG A 90 -13.25 -4.74 8.87
C ARG A 90 -13.14 -3.56 7.90
N GLU A 91 -12.06 -3.48 7.12
CA GLU A 91 -11.89 -2.43 6.12
C GLU A 91 -12.97 -2.49 5.04
N LYS A 92 -13.27 -3.70 4.54
CA LYS A 92 -14.31 -3.93 3.53
C LYS A 92 -15.71 -3.59 4.04
N SER A 93 -16.03 -3.97 5.28
CA SER A 93 -17.31 -3.66 5.90
C SER A 93 -17.48 -2.15 6.17
N ALA A 94 -16.43 -1.47 6.64
CA ALA A 94 -16.43 -0.02 6.79
C ALA A 94 -16.61 0.71 5.44
N ALA A 95 -15.89 0.29 4.41
CA ALA A 95 -16.04 0.84 3.05
C ALA A 95 -17.46 0.60 2.51
N ARG A 96 -18.03 -0.58 2.74
CA ARG A 96 -19.42 -0.90 2.36
C ARG A 96 -20.42 -0.02 3.11
N ALA A 97 -20.26 0.15 4.42
CA ALA A 97 -21.12 1.00 5.24
C ALA A 97 -21.04 2.47 4.78
N ALA A 98 -19.84 3.00 4.55
CA ALA A 98 -19.64 4.35 4.03
C ALA A 98 -20.29 4.54 2.64
N LYS A 99 -20.14 3.56 1.74
CA LYS A 99 -20.80 3.59 0.43
C LYS A 99 -22.33 3.58 0.55
N LEU A 100 -22.89 2.73 1.42
CA LEU A 100 -24.33 2.67 1.67
C LEU A 100 -24.85 3.98 2.26
N ALA A 101 -24.12 4.58 3.20
CA ALA A 101 -24.45 5.89 3.78
C ALA A 101 -24.43 7.01 2.73
N ALA A 102 -23.40 7.06 1.88
CA ALA A 102 -23.31 8.03 0.80
C ALA A 102 -24.45 7.89 -0.23
N LEU A 103 -24.81 6.66 -0.59
CA LEU A 103 -25.95 6.38 -1.48
C LEU A 103 -27.28 6.80 -0.86
N ALA A 104 -27.48 6.59 0.45
CA ALA A 104 -28.67 7.02 1.15
C ALA A 104 -28.78 8.56 1.22
N ALA A 105 -27.68 9.26 1.50
CA ALA A 105 -27.63 10.72 1.50
C ALA A 105 -27.95 11.32 0.11
N ALA A 106 -27.41 10.74 -0.96
CA ALA A 106 -27.69 11.16 -2.32
C ALA A 106 -29.18 11.01 -2.69
N LYS A 107 -29.85 9.95 -2.20
CA LYS A 107 -31.29 9.74 -2.41
C LYS A 107 -32.17 10.73 -1.64
N ASN A 108 -31.69 11.23 -0.49
CA ASN A 108 -32.46 12.13 0.38
C ASN A 108 -32.21 13.63 0.07
N THR A 109 -31.27 13.94 -0.81
CA THR A 109 -31.00 15.32 -1.23
C THR A 109 -32.04 15.72 -2.28
N LYS A 110 -33.04 16.51 -1.91
CA LYS A 110 -33.97 17.17 -2.86
C LYS A 110 -33.12 17.95 -3.88
N PRO A 111 -33.40 17.89 -5.20
CA PRO A 111 -32.62 18.65 -6.17
C PRO A 111 -32.70 20.14 -5.81
N ALA A 112 -31.54 20.75 -5.56
CA ALA A 112 -31.43 22.17 -5.32
C ALA A 112 -32.03 22.91 -6.53
N ARG A 113 -33.08 23.69 -6.28
CA ARG A 113 -33.72 24.56 -7.28
C ARG A 113 -32.63 25.47 -7.87
N LYS A 114 -32.42 25.41 -9.19
CA LYS A 114 -31.42 26.23 -9.90
C LYS A 114 -31.53 27.69 -9.43
N PRO A 115 -30.43 28.35 -9.03
CA PRO A 115 -30.47 29.79 -8.80
C PRO A 115 -30.81 30.43 -10.15
N SER A 116 -31.92 31.16 -10.19
CA SER A 116 -32.35 31.89 -11.39
C SER A 116 -31.34 33.00 -11.64
N THR A 117 -30.38 32.75 -12.54
CA THR A 117 -29.45 33.77 -13.03
C THR A 117 -30.25 34.80 -13.80
N LYS A 118 -30.55 35.94 -13.17
CA LYS A 118 -30.87 37.16 -13.92
C LYS A 118 -29.62 37.51 -14.72
N VAL A 119 -29.71 37.44 -16.05
CA VAL A 119 -28.68 37.92 -16.98
C VAL A 119 -28.58 39.43 -16.82
N PRO A 120 -27.48 40.01 -16.31
CA PRO A 120 -27.27 41.44 -16.47
C PRO A 120 -26.86 41.71 -17.91
N VAL A 121 -27.58 42.64 -18.52
CA VAL A 121 -27.26 43.22 -19.83
C VAL A 121 -25.86 43.85 -19.79
N LYS A 122 -25.15 43.58 -20.88
CA LYS A 122 -23.80 43.96 -21.29
C LYS A 122 -23.46 45.44 -21.05
N LEU A 123 -22.34 45.73 -20.39
CA LEU A 123 -21.56 46.95 -20.61
C LEU A 123 -20.09 46.55 -20.84
N GLN A 124 -19.57 46.95 -21.99
CA GLN A 124 -18.27 46.55 -22.52
C GLN A 124 -17.19 47.51 -22.02
N ALA A 125 -16.09 46.97 -21.50
CA ALA A 125 -14.80 47.66 -21.43
C ALA A 125 -13.69 46.62 -21.70
N LYS A 126 -12.75 47.01 -22.55
CA LYS A 126 -11.63 46.23 -23.11
C LYS A 126 -10.41 47.16 -23.08
N PRO A 127 -9.19 46.67 -23.31
CA PRO A 127 -8.38 45.74 -22.51
C PRO A 127 -7.13 46.44 -21.94
N ASN A 128 -6.34 45.81 -21.07
CA ASN A 128 -4.89 46.07 -20.98
C ASN A 128 -4.15 44.96 -20.23
N GLY A 129 -3.05 44.47 -20.84
CA GLY A 129 -1.82 44.05 -20.15
C GLY A 129 -1.73 42.66 -19.52
N ALA A 130 -1.01 41.74 -20.19
CA ALA A 130 -0.25 40.64 -19.57
C ALA A 130 1.07 41.19 -18.94
N PRO A 131 1.96 40.42 -18.25
CA PRO A 131 2.01 38.96 -18.09
C PRO A 131 2.45 38.40 -16.70
N ALA A 132 2.39 37.07 -16.59
CA ALA A 132 3.26 36.12 -15.87
C ALA A 132 3.52 36.28 -14.35
N THR A 133 3.16 35.26 -13.57
CA THR A 133 4.10 34.32 -12.91
C THR A 133 3.30 33.27 -12.11
N ALA A 134 3.76 32.02 -12.14
CA ALA A 134 3.25 30.92 -11.34
C ALA A 134 4.39 30.42 -10.43
N PRO A 135 4.08 29.91 -9.23
CA PRO A 135 4.83 28.79 -8.71
C PRO A 135 3.95 27.56 -8.53
N SER A 136 4.46 26.46 -9.08
CA SER A 136 4.03 25.08 -8.96
C SER A 136 4.16 24.56 -7.53
N ASN A 137 3.06 24.06 -6.97
CA ASN A 137 3.09 23.16 -5.82
C ASN A 137 1.99 22.10 -5.98
N GLY A 138 2.38 20.83 -5.81
CA GLY A 138 1.43 19.70 -5.72
C GLY A 138 1.74 18.55 -6.67
N MET A 139 2.89 17.90 -6.48
CA MET A 139 3.22 16.66 -7.18
C MET A 139 2.39 15.51 -6.59
N THR A 140 1.27 15.21 -7.22
CA THR A 140 0.42 14.04 -6.96
C THR A 140 1.13 12.77 -7.46
N MET A 141 1.46 11.87 -6.53
CA MET A 141 2.02 10.56 -6.84
C MET A 141 0.97 9.70 -7.58
N THR A 142 1.14 9.59 -8.89
CA THR A 142 0.34 8.70 -9.75
C THR A 142 1.20 7.48 -10.09
N ARG A 143 0.67 6.28 -9.78
CA ARG A 143 1.22 4.96 -10.16
C ARG A 143 1.32 4.82 -11.69
N PRO A 144 2.35 4.13 -12.19
CA PRO A 144 2.15 3.16 -13.29
C PRO A 144 2.60 1.76 -12.81
N ALA A 145 1.80 0.70 -12.86
CA ALA A 145 1.24 0.01 -14.03
C ALA A 145 2.33 -0.52 -15.00
N ASN A 146 2.75 -1.76 -14.75
CA ASN A 146 3.19 -2.82 -15.68
C ASN A 146 4.09 -2.49 -16.89
N ALA A 147 5.24 -3.17 -16.97
CA ALA A 147 5.82 -3.68 -18.23
C ALA A 147 6.85 -4.83 -17.99
N VAL A 148 6.37 -6.06 -18.17
CA VAL A 148 6.93 -7.23 -18.90
C VAL A 148 8.43 -7.30 -19.28
N SER A 149 9.00 -8.51 -19.04
CA SER A 149 10.15 -9.23 -19.66
C SER A 149 11.38 -9.40 -18.74
N ALA A 150 11.66 -10.59 -18.19
CA ALA A 150 12.23 -11.82 -18.80
C ALA A 150 13.73 -11.71 -19.17
N GLY A 151 14.59 -12.49 -18.51
CA GLY A 151 16.02 -12.56 -18.85
C GLY A 151 16.95 -13.34 -17.91
N VAL A 152 16.79 -14.67 -17.87
CA VAL A 152 17.83 -15.73 -17.85
C VAL A 152 19.02 -15.68 -16.85
N ARG A 153 18.99 -16.67 -15.93
CA ARG A 153 20.08 -17.54 -15.41
C ARG A 153 21.55 -17.16 -15.66
N ALA A 154 22.34 -17.20 -14.59
CA ALA A 154 23.68 -17.80 -14.62
C ALA A 154 23.99 -18.49 -13.28
N LYS A 155 24.54 -19.71 -13.40
CA LYS A 155 24.83 -20.69 -12.37
C LYS A 155 26.35 -20.87 -12.34
N ALA A 156 26.98 -20.73 -11.19
CA ALA A 156 28.36 -21.16 -10.91
C ALA A 156 28.39 -21.54 -9.42
N LYS A 157 28.47 -22.81 -8.96
CA LYS A 157 29.56 -23.80 -9.09
C LYS A 157 30.92 -23.10 -8.93
N SER A 158 31.73 -23.31 -7.90
CA SER A 158 32.32 -24.58 -7.42
C SER A 158 33.04 -24.27 -6.07
N LYS A 159 32.83 -25.01 -4.96
CA LYS A 159 33.52 -26.26 -4.55
C LYS A 159 34.94 -26.01 -4.00
N PRO A 160 35.53 -26.90 -3.18
CA PRO A 160 35.00 -27.72 -2.08
C PRO A 160 35.35 -27.17 -0.69
#